data_AF-A0A0N1EBY1-F1
#
_entry.id   AF-A0A0N1EBY1-F1
#
_cell.length_a   1.000
_cell.length_b   1.000
_cell.length_c   1.000
_cell.angle_alpha   90.00
_cell.angle_beta   90.00
_cell.angle_gamma   90.00
#
_symmetry.space_group_name_H-M   'P 1'
#
loop_
_entity.id
_entity.type
_entity.pdbx_description
1 polymer ?
#
loop_
_entity_poly.entity_id
_entity_poly.type
_entity_poly.pdbx_seq_one_letter_code
_entity_poly.pdbx_strand_id
1 'polypeptide(L)'
;MHSIAHIEFSAIDLALDCAYRFRNLPLEYYQNWVEVAFQEVHHFLALEKLLNLLGFQYGDFGVHTLLFDSMKNCNVLLDRIALIPRGMEAIGLDVNPFLCAKVQASNHTIKTELLEVLEIILQEEISHVSKGNFWFHYLCDAQHIPHQNRAKVYCEILKKYHFSFPKANSSFNTQARIQAGFTKEELEMLQDSAFLSKNPK
;
A
#
# COMPACT_ATOMS: atom_id res chain seq x y z
N MET A 1 15.54 4.52 -1.20
CA MET A 1 15.07 5.91 -1.27
C MET A 1 14.36 6.17 -2.60
N HIS A 2 15.05 6.20 -3.76
CA HIS A 2 14.38 6.43 -5.06
C HIS A 2 13.21 5.46 -5.34
N SER A 3 13.41 4.16 -5.13
CA SER A 3 12.32 3.17 -5.28
C SER A 3 11.13 3.44 -4.34
N ILE A 4 11.37 4.00 -3.14
CA ILE A 4 10.30 4.35 -2.20
C ILE A 4 9.58 5.59 -2.72
N ALA A 5 10.32 6.63 -3.13
CA ALA A 5 9.74 7.82 -3.76
C ALA A 5 8.88 7.46 -4.98
N HIS A 6 9.29 6.46 -5.77
CA HIS A 6 8.49 5.97 -6.88
C HIS A 6 7.20 5.26 -6.46
N ILE A 7 7.19 4.56 -5.32
CA ILE A 7 5.99 3.98 -4.71
C ILE A 7 5.04 5.11 -4.30
N GLU A 8 5.51 6.07 -3.50
CA GLU A 8 4.68 7.22 -3.05
C GLU A 8 4.13 8.01 -4.23
N PHE A 9 4.96 8.28 -5.26
CA PHE A 9 4.50 8.94 -6.48
C PHE A 9 3.39 8.16 -7.18
N SER A 10 3.55 6.83 -7.27
CA SER A 10 2.52 5.97 -7.85
C SER A 10 1.25 5.98 -7.01
N ALA A 11 1.36 6.03 -5.68
CA ALA A 11 0.24 6.09 -4.75
C ALA A 11 -0.60 7.38 -4.94
N ILE A 12 0.03 8.51 -5.29
CA ILE A 12 -0.68 9.75 -5.69
C ILE A 12 -1.61 9.46 -6.88
N ASP A 13 -1.06 8.88 -7.95
CA ASP A 13 -1.83 8.56 -9.15
C ASP A 13 -2.96 7.57 -8.85
N LEU A 14 -2.69 6.55 -8.02
CA LEU A 14 -3.67 5.55 -7.61
C LEU A 14 -4.82 6.13 -6.81
N ALA A 15 -4.52 7.01 -5.85
CA ALA A 15 -5.52 7.66 -5.01
C ALA A 15 -6.39 8.61 -5.84
N LEU A 16 -5.79 9.43 -6.72
CA LEU A 16 -6.52 10.28 -7.65
C LEU A 16 -7.34 9.46 -8.66
N ASP A 17 -6.82 8.34 -9.14
CA ASP A 17 -7.57 7.41 -10.00
C ASP A 17 -8.77 6.81 -9.27
N CYS A 18 -8.62 6.38 -8.01
CA CYS A 18 -9.75 5.90 -7.21
C CYS A 18 -10.81 7.00 -7.03
N ALA A 19 -10.40 8.22 -6.68
CA ALA A 19 -11.30 9.36 -6.54
C ALA A 19 -12.05 9.68 -7.84
N TYR A 20 -11.36 9.62 -8.99
CA TYR A 20 -11.96 10.03 -10.26
C TYR A 20 -12.64 8.90 -11.02
N ARG A 21 -12.18 7.66 -10.97
CA ARG A 21 -12.68 6.60 -11.86
C ARG A 21 -14.08 6.14 -11.50
N PHE A 22 -14.36 6.01 -10.20
CA PHE A 22 -15.60 5.40 -9.72
C PHE A 22 -16.66 6.46 -9.39
N ARG A 23 -17.89 6.22 -9.83
CA ARG A 23 -19.01 7.18 -9.73
C ARG A 23 -20.10 6.65 -8.81
N ASN A 24 -20.93 7.57 -8.32
CA ASN A 24 -22.11 7.28 -7.50
C ASN A 24 -21.78 6.66 -6.13
N LEU A 25 -20.65 7.03 -5.55
CA LEU A 25 -20.28 6.68 -4.19
C LEU A 25 -20.58 7.85 -3.24
N PRO A 26 -20.64 7.62 -1.92
CA PRO A 26 -20.79 8.71 -0.95
C PRO A 26 -19.68 9.76 -1.10
N LEU A 27 -19.98 11.03 -0.78
CA LEU A 27 -18.99 12.12 -0.85
C LEU A 27 -17.69 11.78 -0.11
N GLU A 28 -17.84 11.12 1.04
CA GLU A 28 -16.76 10.66 1.89
C GLU A 28 -15.75 9.78 1.14
N TYR A 29 -16.18 8.96 0.17
CA TYR A 29 -15.28 8.15 -0.65
C TYR A 29 -14.26 9.02 -1.39
N TYR A 30 -14.75 10.08 -2.03
CA TYR A 30 -13.92 10.99 -2.80
C TYR A 30 -12.97 11.79 -1.89
N GLN A 31 -13.48 12.25 -0.74
CA GLN A 31 -12.68 12.98 0.23
C GLN A 31 -11.53 12.13 0.76
N ASN A 32 -11.80 10.87 1.12
CA ASN A 32 -10.78 9.94 1.60
C ASN A 32 -9.64 9.77 0.60
N TRP A 33 -9.93 9.54 -0.69
CA TRP A 33 -8.87 9.32 -1.67
C TRP A 33 -8.13 10.61 -2.07
N VAL A 34 -8.80 11.77 -2.04
CA VAL A 34 -8.11 13.06 -2.22
C VAL A 34 -7.19 13.36 -1.02
N GLU A 35 -7.61 13.01 0.20
CA GLU A 35 -6.78 13.11 1.40
C GLU A 35 -5.55 12.20 1.28
N VAL A 36 -5.73 10.92 0.92
CA VAL A 36 -4.59 10.01 0.68
C VAL A 36 -3.65 10.60 -0.37
N ALA A 37 -4.15 11.03 -1.53
CA ALA A 37 -3.31 11.63 -2.57
C ALA A 37 -2.50 12.84 -2.07
N PHE A 38 -3.09 13.67 -1.20
CA PHE A 38 -2.40 14.80 -0.59
C PHE A 38 -1.28 14.35 0.36
N GLN A 39 -1.52 13.33 1.17
CA GLN A 39 -0.51 12.74 2.07
C GLN A 39 0.65 12.12 1.28
N GLU A 40 0.35 11.38 0.21
CA GLU A 40 1.36 10.78 -0.67
C GLU A 40 2.24 11.82 -1.38
N VAL A 41 1.69 13.00 -1.72
CA VAL A 41 2.50 14.13 -2.22
C VAL A 41 3.53 14.56 -1.18
N HIS A 42 3.16 14.63 0.10
CA HIS A 42 4.09 14.98 1.17
C HIS A 42 5.17 13.93 1.36
N HIS A 43 4.81 12.65 1.34
CA HIS A 43 5.76 11.54 1.40
C HIS A 43 6.78 11.60 0.24
N PHE A 44 6.27 11.74 -0.98
CA PHE A 44 7.09 11.85 -2.19
C PHE A 44 8.08 13.02 -2.10
N LEU A 45 7.59 14.22 -1.77
CA LEU A 45 8.43 15.42 -1.70
C LEU A 45 9.48 15.33 -0.58
N ALA A 46 9.16 14.68 0.54
CA ALA A 46 10.13 14.44 1.61
C ALA A 46 11.27 13.53 1.13
N LEU A 47 10.95 12.43 0.44
CA LEU A 47 11.94 11.52 -0.13
C LEU A 47 12.74 12.17 -1.29
N GLU A 48 12.07 12.93 -2.16
CA GLU A 48 12.71 13.66 -3.26
C GLU A 48 13.72 14.69 -2.73
N LYS A 49 13.37 15.41 -1.67
CA LYS A 49 14.30 16.32 -1.00
C LYS A 49 15.57 15.60 -0.53
N LEU A 50 15.43 14.42 0.08
CA LEU A 50 16.58 13.63 0.53
C LEU A 50 17.41 13.09 -0.65
N LEU A 51 16.77 12.69 -1.75
CA LEU A 51 17.49 12.28 -2.97
C LEU A 51 18.35 13.41 -3.53
N ASN A 52 17.79 14.62 -3.59
CA ASN A 52 18.49 15.81 -4.07
C ASN A 52 19.73 16.13 -3.21
N LEU A 53 19.64 15.95 -1.88
CA LEU A 53 20.79 16.11 -0.98
C LEU A 53 21.90 15.10 -1.24
N LEU A 54 21.57 13.93 -1.79
CA LEU A 54 22.53 12.91 -2.20
C LEU A 54 23.07 13.13 -3.62
N GLY A 55 22.64 14.21 -4.30
CA GLY A 55 23.06 14.55 -5.66
C GLY A 55 22.30 13.78 -6.76
N PHE A 56 21.15 13.19 -6.43
CA PHE A 56 20.29 12.48 -7.38
C PHE A 56 18.90 13.12 -7.48
N GLN A 57 18.25 12.94 -8.63
CA GLN A 57 16.89 13.39 -8.89
C GLN A 57 15.94 12.21 -9.07
N TYR A 58 14.65 12.44 -8.81
CA TYR A 58 13.64 11.46 -9.17
C TYR A 58 13.62 11.27 -10.70
N GLY A 59 13.95 10.06 -11.13
CA GLY A 59 14.08 9.70 -12.54
C GLY A 59 15.48 9.23 -12.94
N ASP A 60 16.49 9.47 -12.09
CA ASP A 60 17.87 9.02 -12.35
C ASP A 60 18.05 7.50 -12.29
N PHE A 61 17.14 6.79 -11.62
CA PHE A 61 17.15 5.34 -11.48
C PHE A 61 15.92 4.70 -12.11
N GLY A 62 16.06 3.44 -12.51
CA GLY A 62 14.96 2.66 -13.08
C GLY A 62 13.78 2.50 -12.12
N VAL A 63 12.58 2.51 -12.68
CA VAL A 63 11.31 2.43 -11.96
C VAL A 63 10.66 1.05 -12.12
N HIS A 64 9.81 0.67 -11.17
CA HIS A 64 9.05 -0.58 -11.19
C HIS A 64 7.55 -0.30 -11.44
N THR A 65 6.88 -1.11 -12.26
CA THR A 65 5.52 -0.78 -12.74
C THR A 65 4.40 -1.50 -11.99
N LEU A 66 4.70 -2.25 -10.92
CA LEU A 66 3.76 -3.18 -10.30
C LEU A 66 2.41 -2.53 -9.90
N LEU A 67 2.45 -1.39 -9.20
CA LEU A 67 1.24 -0.65 -8.80
C LEU A 67 0.42 -0.19 -10.00
N PHE A 68 1.09 0.41 -10.98
CA PHE A 68 0.48 0.90 -12.20
C PHE A 68 -0.15 -0.22 -13.06
N ASP A 69 0.54 -1.36 -13.19
CA ASP A 69 0.04 -2.51 -13.95
C ASP A 69 -1.16 -3.16 -13.25
N SER A 70 -1.14 -3.28 -11.91
CA SER A 70 -2.30 -3.70 -11.12
C SER A 70 -3.50 -2.76 -11.31
N MET A 71 -3.24 -1.44 -11.32
CA MET A 71 -4.23 -0.40 -11.61
C MET A 71 -4.68 -0.38 -13.09
N LYS A 72 -3.95 -0.92 -14.04
CA LYS A 72 -4.49 -1.05 -15.41
C LYS A 72 -5.46 -2.22 -15.53
N ASN A 73 -5.18 -3.30 -14.81
CA ASN A 73 -5.87 -4.57 -15.00
C ASN A 73 -7.09 -4.78 -14.10
N CYS A 74 -7.30 -3.93 -13.07
CA CYS A 74 -8.31 -4.16 -12.04
C CYS A 74 -9.50 -3.18 -12.08
N ASN A 75 -10.35 -3.23 -13.11
CA ASN A 75 -11.39 -2.18 -13.33
C ASN A 75 -12.66 -2.32 -12.46
N VAL A 76 -12.81 -3.41 -11.72
CA VAL A 76 -13.95 -3.63 -10.82
C VAL A 76 -13.65 -2.94 -9.48
N LEU A 77 -14.56 -2.09 -8.99
CA LEU A 77 -14.34 -1.29 -7.79
C LEU A 77 -13.98 -2.14 -6.55
N LEU A 78 -14.78 -3.17 -6.23
CA LEU A 78 -14.50 -4.05 -5.10
C LEU A 78 -13.11 -4.70 -5.22
N ASP A 79 -12.79 -5.20 -6.41
CA ASP A 79 -11.50 -5.79 -6.71
C ASP A 79 -10.36 -4.78 -6.55
N ARG A 80 -10.56 -3.52 -6.97
CA ARG A 80 -9.55 -2.47 -6.89
C ARG A 80 -9.24 -2.11 -5.44
N ILE A 81 -10.29 -1.91 -4.64
CA ILE A 81 -10.13 -1.58 -3.22
C ILE A 81 -9.45 -2.73 -2.48
N ALA A 82 -9.84 -3.97 -2.77
CA ALA A 82 -9.19 -5.15 -2.21
C ALA A 82 -7.72 -5.26 -2.64
N LEU A 83 -7.43 -5.14 -3.93
CA LEU A 83 -6.07 -5.37 -4.44
C LEU A 83 -5.10 -4.26 -4.04
N ILE A 84 -5.47 -2.99 -4.24
CA ILE A 84 -4.52 -1.87 -4.20
C ILE A 84 -4.49 -1.24 -2.80
N PRO A 85 -5.46 -0.40 -2.35
CA PRO A 85 -5.42 0.22 -1.02
C PRO A 85 -5.33 -0.76 0.16
N ARG A 86 -5.88 -1.97 -0.01
CA ARG A 86 -5.90 -2.96 1.06
C ARG A 86 -4.76 -3.99 0.92
N GLY A 87 -4.52 -4.50 -0.28
CA GLY A 87 -3.52 -5.55 -0.52
C GLY A 87 -2.10 -4.99 -0.65
N MET A 88 -1.89 -4.16 -1.67
CA MET A 88 -0.58 -3.65 -2.06
C MET A 88 -0.06 -2.59 -1.10
N GLU A 89 -0.87 -1.60 -0.72
CA GLU A 89 -0.44 -0.55 0.22
C GLU A 89 -0.09 -1.14 1.61
N ALA A 90 -0.84 -2.16 2.06
CA ALA A 90 -0.52 -2.86 3.31
C ALA A 90 0.84 -3.58 3.31
N ILE A 91 1.48 -3.79 2.15
CA ILE A 91 2.87 -4.26 2.09
C ILE A 91 3.81 -3.23 2.71
N GLY A 92 3.52 -1.93 2.55
CA GLY A 92 4.28 -0.84 3.17
C GLY A 92 4.38 -1.00 4.69
N LEU A 93 3.26 -1.36 5.35
CA LEU A 93 3.22 -1.62 6.80
C LEU A 93 4.19 -2.71 7.24
N ASP A 94 4.32 -3.75 6.42
CA ASP A 94 5.20 -4.90 6.70
C ASP A 94 6.66 -4.54 6.39
N VAL A 95 6.92 -3.91 5.25
CA VAL A 95 8.27 -3.65 4.74
C VAL A 95 8.96 -2.50 5.48
N ASN A 96 8.22 -1.50 5.97
CA ASN A 96 8.82 -0.32 6.59
C ASN A 96 9.72 -0.65 7.81
N PRO A 97 9.32 -1.49 8.78
CA PRO A 97 10.21 -1.90 9.88
C PRO A 97 11.54 -2.51 9.39
N PHE A 98 11.50 -3.34 8.34
CA PHE A 98 12.70 -3.93 7.74
C PHE A 98 13.59 -2.86 7.09
N LEU A 99 12.99 -1.91 6.37
CA LEU A 99 13.72 -0.79 5.76
C LEU A 99 14.38 0.09 6.83
N CYS A 100 13.65 0.44 7.90
CA CYS A 100 14.19 1.19 9.03
C CYS A 100 15.39 0.47 9.66
N ALA A 101 15.30 -0.83 9.90
CA ALA A 101 16.43 -1.62 10.43
C ALA A 101 17.66 -1.58 9.49
N LYS A 102 17.44 -1.69 8.18
CA LYS A 102 18.51 -1.60 7.17
C LYS A 102 19.15 -0.21 7.13
N VAL A 103 18.34 0.84 7.19
CA VAL A 103 18.82 2.24 7.25
C VAL A 103 19.57 2.49 8.55
N GLN A 104 19.09 1.97 9.68
CA GLN A 104 19.74 2.08 10.98
C GLN A 104 21.15 1.49 11.00
N ALA A 105 21.40 0.42 10.23
CA ALA A 105 22.71 -0.20 10.09
C ALA A 105 23.68 0.56 9.15
N SER A 106 23.21 1.60 8.44
CA SER A 106 24.05 2.43 7.59
C SER A 106 24.88 3.42 8.42
N ASN A 107 26.09 3.71 7.95
CA ASN A 107 26.96 4.77 8.50
C ASN A 107 26.83 6.11 7.73
N HIS A 108 25.94 6.17 6.73
CA HIS A 108 25.75 7.39 5.94
C HIS A 108 25.05 8.48 6.76
N THR A 109 25.44 9.74 6.58
CA THR A 109 24.95 10.88 7.36
C THR A 109 23.45 11.11 7.22
N ILE A 110 22.89 10.95 6.01
CA ILE A 110 21.45 11.06 5.68
C ILE A 110 20.51 10.10 6.45
N LYS A 111 21.08 9.15 7.22
CA LYS A 111 20.34 8.09 7.89
C LYS A 111 19.25 8.64 8.80
N THR A 112 19.56 9.67 9.58
CA THR A 112 18.62 10.21 10.58
C THR A 112 17.38 10.79 9.90
N GLU A 113 17.59 11.63 8.90
CA GLU A 113 16.52 12.26 8.14
C GLU A 113 15.68 11.23 7.37
N LEU A 114 16.31 10.18 6.82
CA LEU A 114 15.58 9.11 6.16
C LEU A 114 14.71 8.32 7.15
N LEU A 115 15.19 8.04 8.36
CA LEU A 115 14.39 7.33 9.37
C LEU A 115 13.18 8.15 9.82
N GLU A 116 13.34 9.46 10.00
CA GLU A 116 12.24 10.36 10.33
C GLU A 116 11.15 10.35 9.24
N VAL A 117 11.55 10.38 7.96
CA VAL A 117 10.62 10.30 6.84
C VAL A 117 9.90 8.95 6.80
N LEU A 118 10.63 7.83 6.99
CA LEU A 118 10.02 6.49 7.02
C LEU A 118 9.09 6.28 8.22
N GLU A 119 9.32 6.96 9.34
CA GLU A 119 8.41 6.93 10.48
C GLU A 119 7.12 7.69 10.18
N ILE A 120 7.21 8.89 9.59
CA ILE A 120 6.02 9.64 9.14
C ILE A 120 5.18 8.81 8.17
N ILE A 121 5.81 8.26 7.13
CA ILE A 121 5.14 7.41 6.14
C ILE A 121 4.39 6.28 6.84
N LEU A 122 5.04 5.51 7.72
CA LEU A 122 4.38 4.39 8.41
C LEU A 122 3.17 4.82 9.26
N GLN A 123 3.23 5.98 9.93
CA GLN A 123 2.11 6.45 10.75
C GLN A 123 0.90 6.80 9.89
N GLU A 124 1.12 7.46 8.75
CA GLU A 124 0.05 7.84 7.82
C GLU A 124 -0.48 6.62 7.03
N GLU A 125 0.38 5.67 6.70
CA GLU A 125 0.05 4.47 5.93
C GLU A 125 -0.98 3.58 6.65
N ILE A 126 -0.97 3.54 7.98
CA ILE A 126 -2.01 2.84 8.75
C ILE A 126 -3.40 3.42 8.46
N SER A 127 -3.50 4.75 8.34
CA SER A 127 -4.74 5.45 7.98
C SER A 127 -5.15 5.15 6.53
N HIS A 128 -4.20 5.14 5.59
CA HIS A 128 -4.46 4.83 4.18
C HIS A 128 -5.05 3.43 4.01
N VAL A 129 -4.40 2.43 4.61
CA VAL A 129 -4.86 1.04 4.59
C VAL A 129 -6.19 0.88 5.34
N SER A 130 -6.43 1.67 6.38
CA SER A 130 -7.72 1.70 7.08
C SER A 130 -8.87 2.17 6.21
N LYS A 131 -8.65 3.22 5.40
CA LYS A 131 -9.62 3.65 4.38
C LYS A 131 -9.89 2.52 3.37
N GLY A 132 -8.86 1.78 2.96
CA GLY A 132 -8.99 0.56 2.15
C GLY A 132 -9.89 -0.52 2.79
N ASN A 133 -9.66 -0.85 4.06
CA ASN A 133 -10.49 -1.80 4.81
C ASN A 133 -11.95 -1.31 4.92
N PHE A 134 -12.16 -0.05 5.26
CA PHE A 134 -13.49 0.54 5.38
C PHE A 134 -14.28 0.42 4.06
N TRP A 135 -13.70 0.87 2.96
CA TRP A 135 -14.38 0.84 1.66
C TRP A 135 -14.57 -0.58 1.13
N PHE A 136 -13.66 -1.51 1.43
CA PHE A 136 -13.86 -2.92 1.10
C PHE A 136 -15.12 -3.48 1.79
N HIS A 137 -15.25 -3.24 3.09
CA HIS A 137 -16.42 -3.69 3.85
C HIS A 137 -17.71 -3.00 3.41
N TYR A 138 -17.69 -1.68 3.17
CA TYR A 138 -18.82 -0.94 2.60
C TYR A 138 -19.32 -1.56 1.28
N LEU A 139 -18.39 -1.92 0.39
CA LEU A 139 -18.72 -2.53 -0.90
C LEU A 139 -19.21 -3.97 -0.76
N CYS A 140 -18.68 -4.73 0.20
CA CYS A 140 -19.24 -6.04 0.55
C CYS A 140 -20.68 -5.92 1.04
N ASP A 141 -20.99 -4.94 1.89
CA ASP A 141 -22.34 -4.66 2.36
C ASP A 141 -23.29 -4.31 1.20
N ALA A 142 -22.85 -3.42 0.30
CA ALA A 142 -23.61 -3.03 -0.90
C ALA A 142 -23.86 -4.20 -1.87
N GLN A 143 -23.00 -5.23 -1.87
CA GLN A 143 -23.15 -6.44 -2.66
C GLN A 143 -23.78 -7.62 -1.90
N HIS A 144 -24.28 -7.37 -0.67
CA HIS A 144 -24.87 -8.40 0.20
C HIS A 144 -23.93 -9.58 0.51
N ILE A 145 -22.62 -9.33 0.57
CA ILE A 145 -21.62 -10.32 0.95
C ILE A 145 -21.62 -10.47 2.48
N PRO A 146 -21.99 -11.66 3.02
CA PRO A 146 -22.02 -11.88 4.46
C PRO A 146 -20.64 -11.71 5.10
N HIS A 147 -20.58 -11.21 6.34
CA HIS A 147 -19.32 -10.96 7.06
C HIS A 147 -18.39 -12.18 7.06
N GLN A 148 -18.93 -13.37 7.33
CA GLN A 148 -18.18 -14.63 7.36
C GLN A 148 -17.57 -15.05 6.00
N ASN A 149 -17.98 -14.41 4.89
CA ASN A 149 -17.44 -14.70 3.57
C ASN A 149 -16.42 -13.64 3.10
N ARG A 150 -16.28 -12.51 3.80
CA ARG A 150 -15.46 -11.38 3.34
C ARG A 150 -13.98 -11.72 3.26
N ALA A 151 -13.44 -12.46 4.23
CA ALA A 151 -12.06 -12.92 4.21
C ALA A 151 -11.77 -13.80 2.99
N LYS A 152 -12.67 -14.74 2.70
CA LYS A 152 -12.60 -15.59 1.51
C LYS A 152 -12.67 -14.79 0.21
N VAL A 153 -13.65 -13.89 0.08
CA VAL A 153 -13.80 -13.02 -1.11
C VAL A 153 -12.53 -12.19 -1.33
N TYR A 154 -11.97 -11.62 -0.25
CA TYR A 154 -10.72 -10.87 -0.32
C TYR A 154 -9.58 -11.71 -0.88
N CYS A 155 -9.35 -12.91 -0.33
CA CYS A 155 -8.32 -13.81 -0.82
C CYS A 155 -8.56 -14.29 -2.25
N GLU A 156 -9.82 -14.52 -2.66
CA GLU A 156 -10.18 -14.89 -4.03
C GLU A 156 -9.86 -13.77 -5.03
N ILE A 157 -10.12 -12.51 -4.66
CA ILE A 157 -9.72 -11.35 -5.47
C ILE A 157 -8.19 -11.30 -5.59
N LEU A 158 -7.45 -11.39 -4.48
CA LEU A 158 -5.99 -11.38 -4.52
C LEU A 158 -5.44 -12.50 -5.43
N LYS A 159 -6.00 -13.72 -5.33
CA LYS A 159 -5.65 -14.86 -6.19
C LYS A 159 -5.97 -14.59 -7.66
N LYS A 160 -7.13 -14.00 -7.96
CA LYS A 160 -7.56 -13.61 -9.31
C LYS A 160 -6.57 -12.68 -10.00
N TYR A 161 -5.97 -11.75 -9.26
CA TYR A 161 -4.98 -10.80 -9.79
C TYR A 161 -3.52 -11.23 -9.57
N HIS A 162 -3.28 -12.49 -9.22
CA HIS A 162 -1.95 -13.04 -9.01
C HIS A 162 -1.10 -12.24 -8.00
N PHE A 163 -1.74 -11.67 -6.98
CA PHE A 163 -1.07 -10.95 -5.92
C PHE A 163 -0.10 -11.88 -5.17
N SER A 164 1.07 -11.35 -4.81
CA SER A 164 2.04 -12.05 -3.97
C SER A 164 2.83 -11.07 -3.11
N PHE A 165 3.18 -11.48 -1.89
CA PHE A 165 4.01 -10.68 -1.00
C PHE A 165 5.48 -10.66 -1.44
N PRO A 166 6.21 -9.54 -1.25
CA PRO A 166 7.63 -9.48 -1.54
C PRO A 166 8.41 -10.53 -0.75
N LYS A 167 9.38 -11.18 -1.39
CA LYS A 167 10.21 -12.20 -0.72
C LYS A 167 11.13 -11.61 0.36
N ALA A 168 11.50 -10.34 0.20
CA ALA A 168 12.44 -9.63 1.06
C ALA A 168 11.92 -9.42 2.51
N ASN A 169 10.63 -9.67 2.77
CA ASN A 169 10.09 -9.71 4.13
C ASN A 169 9.08 -10.86 4.26
N SER A 170 9.32 -11.79 5.19
CA SER A 170 8.46 -12.94 5.45
C SER A 170 7.47 -12.73 6.59
N SER A 171 7.52 -11.61 7.31
CA SER A 171 6.73 -11.38 8.52
C SER A 171 5.82 -10.18 8.39
N PHE A 172 4.53 -10.37 8.65
CA PHE A 172 3.58 -9.28 8.74
C PHE A 172 3.85 -8.39 9.95
N ASN A 173 3.66 -7.09 9.77
CA ASN A 173 3.44 -6.17 10.87
C ASN A 173 1.99 -6.34 11.36
N THR A 174 1.75 -7.45 12.08
CA THR A 174 0.42 -7.84 12.55
C THR A 174 -0.25 -6.75 13.36
N GLN A 175 0.50 -6.00 14.18
CA GLN A 175 -0.05 -4.90 14.97
C GLN A 175 -0.56 -3.78 14.07
N ALA A 176 0.22 -3.32 13.11
CA ALA A 176 -0.19 -2.25 12.18
C ALA A 176 -1.36 -2.69 11.30
N ARG A 177 -1.36 -3.94 10.80
CA ARG A 177 -2.48 -4.47 10.00
C ARG A 177 -3.77 -4.57 10.82
N ILE A 178 -3.71 -5.02 12.08
CA ILE A 178 -4.90 -5.02 12.97
C ILE A 178 -5.38 -3.60 13.22
N GLN A 179 -4.46 -2.65 13.48
CA GLN A 179 -4.81 -1.25 13.66
C GLN A 179 -5.46 -0.64 12.41
N ALA A 180 -5.02 -1.04 11.22
CA ALA A 180 -5.62 -0.66 9.96
C ALA A 180 -6.97 -1.36 9.69
N GLY A 181 -7.41 -2.31 10.52
CA GLY A 181 -8.74 -2.93 10.42
C GLY A 181 -8.78 -4.33 9.81
N PHE A 182 -7.63 -5.01 9.65
CA PHE A 182 -7.63 -6.43 9.28
C PHE A 182 -8.13 -7.31 10.42
N THR A 183 -8.90 -8.34 10.08
CA THR A 183 -9.30 -9.38 11.03
C THR A 183 -8.19 -10.42 11.20
N LYS A 184 -8.19 -11.15 12.33
CA LYS A 184 -7.25 -12.27 12.55
C LYS A 184 -7.40 -13.37 11.48
N GLU A 185 -8.65 -13.68 11.11
CA GLU A 185 -8.96 -14.66 10.06
C GLU A 185 -8.30 -14.27 8.72
N GLU A 186 -8.39 -13.00 8.32
CA GLU A 186 -7.75 -12.55 7.09
C GLU A 186 -6.22 -12.68 7.16
N LEU A 187 -5.61 -12.32 8.28
CA LEU A 187 -4.16 -12.43 8.47
C LEU A 187 -3.69 -13.89 8.48
N GLU A 188 -4.51 -14.82 8.98
CA GLU A 188 -4.26 -16.26 8.89
C GLU A 188 -4.37 -16.76 7.44
N MET A 189 -5.42 -16.35 6.72
CA MET A 189 -5.62 -16.75 5.32
C MET A 189 -4.54 -16.19 4.38
N LEU A 190 -4.01 -15.00 4.65
CA LEU A 190 -2.94 -14.38 3.87
C LEU A 190 -1.58 -15.10 4.02
N GLN A 191 -1.42 -15.97 5.03
CA GLN A 191 -0.22 -16.81 5.17
C GLN A 191 -0.24 -18.06 4.29
N ASP A 192 -1.30 -18.27 3.49
CA ASP A 192 -1.36 -19.33 2.48
C ASP A 192 -0.19 -19.20 1.49
N SER A 193 0.47 -20.33 1.22
CA SER A 193 1.54 -20.48 0.23
C SER A 193 1.21 -19.91 -1.16
N ALA A 194 -0.07 -19.79 -1.51
CA ALA A 194 -0.55 -19.18 -2.74
C ALA A 194 -0.11 -17.71 -2.92
N PHE A 195 0.17 -17.00 -1.82
CA PHE A 195 0.61 -15.60 -1.84
C PHE A 195 2.13 -15.43 -1.74
N LEU A 196 2.91 -16.52 -1.75
CA LEU A 196 4.37 -16.45 -1.79
C LEU A 196 4.83 -15.99 -3.17
N SER A 197 5.71 -14.98 -3.21
CA SER A 197 6.32 -14.54 -4.46
C SER A 197 7.13 -15.67 -5.08
N LYS A 198 6.86 -15.92 -6.36
CA LYS A 198 7.67 -16.79 -7.24
C LYS A 198 8.85 -16.03 -7.86
N ASN A 199 8.88 -14.70 -7.72
CA ASN A 199 9.99 -13.87 -8.16
C ASN A 199 11.15 -14.03 -7.16
N PRO A 200 12.35 -14.44 -7.60
CA PRO A 200 13.48 -14.60 -6.71
C PRO A 200 14.04 -13.27 -6.16
N LYS A 201 13.63 -12.13 -6.75
CA LYS A 201 14.00 -10.77 -6.32
C LYS A 201 12.97 -10.20 -5.34
#